data_AF-A0A0F4Z8W9-F1
#
_entry.id   AF-A0A0F4Z8W9-F1
#
_cell.length_a   1.000
_cell.length_b   1.000
_cell.length_c   1.000
_cell.angle_alpha   90.00
_cell.angle_beta   90.00
_cell.angle_gamma   90.00
#
_symmetry.space_group_name_H-M   'P 1'
#
loop_
_entity.id
_entity.type
_entity.pdbx_description
1 polymer ?
#
loop_
_entity_poly.entity_id
_entity_poly.type
_entity_poly.pdbx_seq_one_letter_code
_entity_poly.pdbx_strand_id
1 'polypeptide(L)'
;MLSSIILSLATLFSLAHCHAVIISAIGEAGSGASVGFGLDASIARNCSNISPCQLDTVIIRDAEINEGIADICGRTELNGSIDITKSIQNAVSANEVTKIQPGTTMTVTLHQVNQDGAGPFTCELFSSASNSSAQKMTVVNDVPGSNGLSQAKFHEFNITVLAPTEFDCSE
;
A
#
# COMPACT_ATOMS: atom_id res chain seq x y z
N MET A 1 50.71 -25.79 -4.13
CA MET A 1 49.33 -25.76 -4.64
C MET A 1 48.48 -25.14 -3.55
N LEU A 2 48.20 -23.83 -3.61
CA LEU A 2 47.28 -23.18 -2.67
C LEU A 2 45.86 -23.45 -3.16
N SER A 3 45.08 -24.16 -2.34
CA SER A 3 43.67 -24.44 -2.59
C SER A 3 42.85 -23.17 -2.32
N SER A 4 42.31 -22.56 -3.38
CA SER A 4 41.37 -21.45 -3.27
C SER A 4 40.01 -21.98 -2.79
N ILE A 5 39.65 -21.65 -1.55
CA ILE A 5 38.30 -21.87 -1.01
C ILE A 5 37.41 -20.77 -1.57
N ILE A 6 36.59 -21.11 -2.56
CA ILE A 6 35.53 -20.23 -3.08
C ILE A 6 34.38 -20.29 -2.06
N LEU A 7 34.24 -19.25 -1.24
CA LEU A 7 33.10 -19.08 -0.34
C LEU A 7 31.93 -18.51 -1.17
N SER A 8 31.00 -19.37 -1.56
CA SER A 8 29.75 -18.98 -2.23
C SER A 8 28.87 -18.19 -1.25
N LEU A 9 28.80 -16.87 -1.44
CA LEU A 9 27.93 -15.97 -0.70
C LEU A 9 26.48 -16.16 -1.20
N ALA A 10 25.71 -17.01 -0.53
CA ALA A 10 24.28 -17.13 -0.77
C ALA A 10 23.57 -15.89 -0.20
N THR A 11 23.16 -14.97 -1.07
CA THR A 11 22.30 -13.83 -0.69
C THR A 11 20.87 -14.34 -0.48
N LEU A 12 20.44 -14.44 0.78
CA LEU A 12 19.01 -14.61 1.09
C LEU A 12 18.30 -13.27 0.82
N PHE A 13 17.59 -13.18 -0.31
CA PHE A 13 16.66 -12.09 -0.55
C PHE A 13 15.41 -12.32 0.32
N SER A 14 15.21 -11.49 1.34
CA SER A 14 13.95 -11.47 2.11
C SER A 14 12.90 -10.77 1.25
N LEU A 15 11.98 -11.54 0.67
CA LEU A 15 10.79 -10.99 0.03
C LEU A 15 9.75 -10.71 1.13
N ALA A 16 9.81 -9.53 1.75
CA ALA A 16 8.79 -9.11 2.71
C ALA A 16 7.47 -8.92 1.96
N HIS A 17 6.53 -9.85 2.16
CA HIS A 17 5.15 -9.73 1.70
C HIS A 17 4.31 -9.32 2.91
N CYS A 18 3.88 -8.06 2.92
CA CYS A 18 3.01 -7.50 3.95
C CYS A 18 1.58 -7.47 3.38
N HIS A 19 0.62 -8.04 4.08
CA HIS A 19 -0.80 -8.07 3.72
C HIS A 19 -1.60 -7.17 4.67
N ALA A 20 -1.99 -6.00 4.19
CA ALA A 20 -2.92 -5.14 4.90
C ALA A 20 -3.75 -4.34 3.88
N VAL A 21 -4.93 -3.93 4.30
CA VAL A 21 -5.79 -3.04 3.52
C VAL A 21 -5.72 -1.62 4.09
N ILE A 22 -5.59 -0.62 3.22
CA ILE A 22 -5.62 0.80 3.62
C ILE A 22 -7.07 1.21 3.80
N ILE A 23 -7.47 1.46 5.04
CA ILE A 23 -8.85 1.85 5.39
C ILE A 23 -9.01 3.35 5.61
N SER A 24 -7.90 4.09 5.78
CA SER A 24 -7.91 5.54 5.88
C SER A 24 -6.53 6.12 5.58
N ALA A 25 -6.48 7.29 4.96
CA ALA A 25 -5.31 8.14 4.88
C ALA A 25 -5.73 9.60 5.14
N ILE A 26 -5.06 10.26 6.08
CA ILE A 26 -5.37 11.62 6.53
C ILE A 26 -4.08 12.42 6.67
N GLY A 27 -3.97 13.51 5.93
CA GLY A 27 -2.89 14.48 5.97
C GLY A 27 -3.32 15.75 6.68
N GLU A 28 -3.54 16.83 5.93
CA GLU A 28 -3.91 18.13 6.47
C GLU A 28 -5.28 18.13 7.16
N ALA A 29 -5.35 18.87 8.28
CA ALA A 29 -6.60 19.09 8.99
C ALA A 29 -7.64 19.75 8.08
N GLY A 30 -8.86 19.19 8.04
CA GLY A 30 -9.94 19.68 7.18
C GLY A 30 -9.90 19.17 5.74
N SER A 31 -8.92 18.33 5.37
CA SER A 31 -8.99 17.54 4.13
C SER A 31 -9.93 16.34 4.28
N GLY A 32 -10.38 15.79 3.15
CA GLY A 32 -11.16 14.55 3.15
C GLY A 32 -10.29 13.37 3.60
N ALA A 33 -10.90 12.36 4.23
CA ALA A 33 -10.19 11.10 4.46
C ALA A 33 -10.20 10.29 3.16
N SER A 34 -9.04 9.82 2.71
CA SER A 34 -8.94 8.89 1.60
C SER A 34 -9.02 7.45 2.07
N VAL A 35 -9.50 6.56 1.20
CA VAL A 35 -9.48 5.11 1.41
C VAL A 35 -8.70 4.44 0.29
N GLY A 36 -8.24 3.20 0.49
CA GLY A 36 -7.67 2.41 -0.60
C GLY A 36 -8.70 2.22 -1.73
N PHE A 37 -8.27 2.39 -2.99
CA PHE A 37 -9.17 2.16 -4.11
C PHE A 37 -9.54 0.67 -4.22
N GLY A 38 -10.79 0.40 -4.59
CA GLY A 38 -11.35 -0.96 -4.61
C GLY A 38 -11.84 -1.47 -3.26
N LEU A 39 -11.66 -0.71 -2.17
CA LEU A 39 -12.19 -1.03 -0.85
C LEU A 39 -13.72 -1.06 -0.85
N ASP A 40 -14.29 -2.08 -0.24
CA ASP A 40 -15.72 -2.22 -0.03
C ASP A 40 -16.02 -2.27 1.47
N ALA A 41 -16.75 -1.26 1.95
CA ALA A 41 -17.08 -1.13 3.37
C ALA A 41 -17.98 -2.27 3.89
N SER A 42 -18.68 -2.98 3.00
CA SER A 42 -19.52 -4.13 3.36
C SER A 42 -18.74 -5.41 3.63
N ILE A 43 -17.46 -5.47 3.23
CA ILE A 43 -16.60 -6.62 3.48
C ILE A 43 -16.22 -6.68 4.95
N ALA A 44 -16.60 -7.77 5.62
CA ALA A 44 -16.21 -8.04 6.99
C ALA A 44 -14.70 -8.27 7.05
N ARG A 45 -13.96 -7.64 7.97
CA ARG A 45 -12.50 -7.81 8.12
C ARG A 45 -12.10 -8.48 9.43
N ASN A 46 -13.02 -9.29 9.97
CA ASN A 46 -12.92 -9.96 11.27
C ASN A 46 -12.82 -11.49 11.15
N CYS A 47 -12.44 -12.00 9.98
CA CYS A 47 -12.18 -13.42 9.74
C CYS A 47 -10.93 -13.61 8.88
N SER A 48 -10.26 -14.77 9.02
CA SER A 48 -8.96 -15.01 8.36
C SER A 48 -9.06 -15.72 7.00
N ASN A 49 -10.26 -16.08 6.54
CA ASN A 49 -10.43 -16.66 5.20
C ASN A 49 -10.36 -15.55 4.15
N ILE A 50 -9.85 -15.89 2.96
CA ILE A 50 -9.82 -14.95 1.82
C ILE A 50 -11.23 -14.44 1.51
N SER A 51 -12.18 -15.37 1.37
CA SER A 51 -13.60 -15.03 1.23
C SER A 51 -14.33 -15.19 2.57
N PRO A 52 -15.05 -14.16 3.03
CA PRO A 52 -15.22 -12.84 2.41
C PRO A 52 -14.12 -11.83 2.74
N CYS A 53 -13.26 -12.10 3.72
CA CYS A 53 -12.63 -11.05 4.53
C CYS A 53 -11.40 -10.33 3.96
N GLN A 54 -10.92 -10.74 2.79
CA GLN A 54 -9.73 -10.17 2.15
C GLN A 54 -9.95 -9.89 0.66
N LEU A 55 -11.20 -9.93 0.19
CA LEU A 55 -11.51 -9.82 -1.24
C LEU A 55 -11.22 -8.43 -1.81
N ASP A 56 -11.22 -7.40 -0.98
CA ASP A 56 -11.02 -6.01 -1.36
C ASP A 56 -9.63 -5.45 -0.98
N THR A 57 -8.73 -6.29 -0.47
CA THR A 57 -7.31 -5.92 -0.35
C THR A 57 -6.71 -5.80 -1.74
N VAL A 58 -6.05 -4.67 -2.02
CA VAL A 58 -5.39 -4.43 -3.31
C VAL A 58 -4.16 -5.33 -3.45
N ILE A 59 -4.09 -6.00 -4.59
CA ILE A 59 -2.96 -6.83 -5.02
C ILE A 59 -2.24 -6.06 -6.14
N ILE A 60 -0.98 -5.70 -5.88
CA ILE A 60 -0.08 -5.10 -6.88
C ILE A 60 1.05 -6.09 -7.12
N ARG A 61 1.19 -6.57 -8.35
CA ARG A 61 2.22 -7.53 -8.74
C ARG A 61 2.77 -7.18 -10.11
N ASP A 62 4.10 -7.08 -10.22
CA ASP A 62 4.78 -6.83 -11.49
C ASP A 62 4.39 -7.85 -12.57
N ALA A 63 4.19 -9.12 -12.19
CA ALA A 63 3.75 -10.15 -13.12
C ALA A 63 2.36 -9.85 -13.72
N GLU A 64 1.40 -9.42 -12.89
CA GLU A 64 0.05 -9.08 -13.35
C GLU A 64 0.04 -7.79 -14.18
N ILE A 65 0.91 -6.83 -13.86
CA ILE A 65 1.12 -5.60 -14.64
C ILE A 65 1.73 -5.93 -16.01
N ASN A 66 2.79 -6.75 -16.04
CA ASN A 66 3.49 -7.12 -17.27
C ASN A 66 2.63 -7.97 -18.23
N GLU A 67 1.68 -8.74 -17.69
CA GLU A 67 0.73 -9.54 -18.46
C GLU A 67 -0.54 -8.75 -18.86
N GLY A 68 -0.68 -7.50 -18.39
CA GLY A 68 -1.86 -6.66 -18.65
C GLY A 68 -3.13 -7.14 -17.93
N ILE A 69 -2.98 -7.91 -16.85
CA ILE A 69 -4.08 -8.38 -15.99
C ILE A 69 -4.56 -7.26 -15.06
N ALA A 70 -3.62 -6.43 -14.59
CA ALA A 70 -3.88 -5.28 -13.74
C ALA A 70 -3.04 -4.07 -14.19
N ASP A 71 -3.53 -2.87 -13.91
CA ASP A 71 -2.74 -1.64 -14.10
C ASP A 71 -1.76 -1.42 -12.93
N ILE A 72 -0.97 -0.35 -12.97
CA ILE A 72 0.05 -0.03 -11.95
C ILE A 72 -0.52 0.11 -10.52
N CYS A 73 -1.81 0.41 -10.39
CA CYS A 73 -2.51 0.50 -9.10
C CYS A 73 -3.10 -0.84 -8.64
N GLY A 74 -2.90 -1.90 -9.41
CA GLY A 74 -3.28 -3.26 -9.04
C GLY A 74 -4.76 -3.59 -9.25
N ARG A 75 -5.19 -4.64 -8.55
CA ARG A 75 -6.55 -5.19 -8.62
C ARG A 75 -7.03 -5.67 -7.26
N THR A 76 -8.31 -5.97 -7.16
CA THR A 76 -8.89 -6.72 -6.03
C THR A 76 -9.41 -8.09 -6.50
N GLU A 77 -9.54 -9.06 -5.60
CA GLU A 77 -10.23 -10.32 -5.91
C GLU A 77 -11.74 -10.12 -6.07
N LEU A 78 -12.29 -9.04 -5.47
CA LEU A 78 -13.70 -8.68 -5.54
C LEU A 78 -14.10 -8.12 -6.92
N ASN A 79 -13.36 -7.11 -7.41
CA ASN A 79 -13.77 -6.30 -8.57
C ASN A 79 -12.77 -6.32 -9.74
N GLY A 80 -11.65 -7.04 -9.63
CA GLY A 80 -10.62 -7.06 -10.68
C GLY A 80 -9.78 -5.77 -10.71
N SER A 81 -9.22 -5.46 -11.89
CA SER A 81 -8.30 -4.31 -12.08
C SER A 81 -8.94 -3.00 -11.66
N ILE A 82 -8.16 -2.15 -10.98
CA ILE A 82 -8.62 -0.85 -10.52
C ILE A 82 -8.55 0.15 -11.68
N ASP A 83 -9.71 0.69 -12.07
CA ASP A 83 -9.77 1.86 -12.94
C ASP A 83 -9.37 3.10 -12.12
N ILE A 84 -8.08 3.45 -12.17
CA ILE A 84 -7.50 4.53 -11.38
C ILE A 84 -8.10 5.89 -11.73
N THR A 85 -8.36 6.14 -13.02
CA THR A 85 -8.93 7.41 -13.50
C THR A 85 -10.32 7.62 -12.91
N LYS A 86 -11.17 6.60 -13.00
CA LYS A 86 -12.51 6.64 -12.42
C LYS A 86 -12.48 6.70 -10.90
N SER A 87 -11.56 5.98 -10.27
CA SER A 87 -11.43 5.96 -8.80
C SER A 87 -11.03 7.33 -8.25
N ILE A 88 -10.06 8.00 -8.88
CA ILE A 88 -9.67 9.38 -8.54
C ILE A 88 -10.84 10.34 -8.75
N GLN A 89 -11.51 10.28 -9.92
CA GLN A 89 -12.66 11.14 -10.21
C GLN A 89 -13.78 11.00 -9.16
N ASN A 90 -14.11 9.77 -8.78
CA ASN A 90 -15.11 9.50 -7.76
C ASN A 90 -14.70 10.08 -6.40
N ALA A 91 -13.47 9.80 -5.95
CA ALA A 91 -12.97 10.29 -4.66
C ALA A 91 -12.92 11.83 -4.60
N VAL A 92 -12.47 12.49 -5.67
CA VAL A 92 -12.47 13.94 -5.78
C VAL A 92 -13.89 14.50 -5.71
N SER A 93 -14.83 13.91 -6.46
CA SER A 93 -16.23 14.36 -6.48
C SER A 93 -16.95 14.17 -5.14
N ALA A 94 -16.54 13.16 -4.35
CA ALA A 94 -17.07 12.87 -3.03
C ALA A 94 -16.37 13.66 -1.91
N ASN A 95 -15.32 14.44 -2.23
CA ASN A 95 -14.45 15.09 -1.24
C ASN A 95 -13.78 14.08 -0.28
N GLU A 96 -13.40 12.92 -0.80
CA GLU A 96 -12.71 11.81 -0.11
C GLU A 96 -11.21 11.76 -0.49
N VAL A 97 -10.63 12.93 -0.71
CA VAL A 97 -9.20 13.09 -1.04
C VAL A 97 -8.49 13.84 0.08
N THR A 98 -7.51 13.16 0.68
CA THR A 98 -6.61 13.77 1.64
C THR A 98 -5.67 14.74 0.94
N LYS A 99 -5.33 15.83 1.64
CA LYS A 99 -4.37 16.82 1.15
C LYS A 99 -3.08 16.72 1.95
N ILE A 100 -1.97 16.97 1.29
CA ILE A 100 -0.64 17.06 1.90
C ILE A 100 0.12 18.23 1.28
N GLN A 101 1.01 18.82 2.07
CA GLN A 101 2.01 19.77 1.61
C GLN A 101 3.39 19.11 1.50
N PRO A 102 4.29 19.67 0.69
CA PRO A 102 5.68 19.27 0.68
C PRO A 102 6.31 19.24 2.08
N GLY A 103 6.98 18.14 2.42
CA GLY A 103 7.63 17.93 3.72
C GLY A 103 6.68 17.71 4.91
N THR A 104 5.37 17.57 4.68
CA THR A 104 4.39 17.25 5.74
C THR A 104 4.13 15.75 5.85
N THR A 105 3.50 15.34 6.95
CA THR A 105 3.17 13.93 7.20
C THR A 105 1.70 13.65 6.99
N MET A 106 1.39 12.41 6.59
CA MET A 106 0.06 11.84 6.65
C MET A 106 0.06 10.62 7.57
N THR A 107 -1.07 10.39 8.22
CA THR A 107 -1.35 9.14 8.93
C THR A 107 -2.12 8.22 7.99
N VAL A 108 -1.59 7.02 7.77
CA VAL A 108 -2.27 5.94 7.04
C VAL A 108 -2.68 4.86 8.03
N THR A 109 -3.96 4.54 8.05
CA THR A 109 -4.52 3.45 8.87
C THR A 109 -4.63 2.20 8.00
N LEU A 110 -3.89 1.17 8.42
CA LEU A 110 -3.85 -0.15 7.82
C LEU A 110 -4.67 -1.11 8.68
N HIS A 111 -5.50 -1.95 8.07
CA HIS A 111 -6.15 -3.06 8.76
C HIS A 111 -5.47 -4.39 8.41
N GLN A 112 -4.90 -5.04 9.41
CA GLN A 112 -4.27 -6.36 9.30
C GLN A 112 -5.28 -7.45 9.67
N VAL A 113 -5.57 -8.35 8.73
CA VAL A 113 -6.54 -9.45 8.92
C VAL A 113 -5.88 -10.69 9.57
N ASN A 114 -4.68 -11.04 9.13
CA ASN A 114 -3.93 -12.25 9.45
C ASN A 114 -2.46 -11.92 9.78
N GLN A 115 -1.67 -12.92 10.15
CA GLN A 115 -0.33 -12.74 10.76
C GLN A 115 0.76 -12.25 9.80
N ASP A 116 0.44 -11.97 8.55
CA ASP A 116 1.35 -11.56 7.48
C ASP A 116 1.18 -10.08 7.10
N GLY A 117 0.61 -9.24 7.97
CA GLY A 117 0.42 -7.79 7.72
C GLY A 117 1.44 -6.83 8.35
N ALA A 118 2.54 -7.34 8.89
CA ALA A 118 3.59 -6.48 9.45
C ALA A 118 4.53 -5.95 8.38
N GLY A 119 5.31 -4.90 8.68
CA GLY A 119 6.24 -4.29 7.74
C GLY A 119 7.46 -5.12 7.32
N PRO A 120 8.39 -4.51 6.55
CA PRO A 120 8.41 -3.08 6.23
C PRO A 120 7.51 -2.66 5.06
N PHE A 121 6.77 -1.55 5.22
CA PHE A 121 6.06 -0.88 4.13
C PHE A 121 6.95 0.14 3.43
N THR A 122 6.73 0.31 2.12
CA THR A 122 7.26 1.42 1.32
C THR A 122 6.11 2.20 0.73
N CYS A 123 6.30 3.50 0.51
CA CYS A 123 5.28 4.36 -0.08
C CYS A 123 5.87 5.17 -1.23
N GLU A 124 5.13 5.27 -2.32
CA GLU A 124 5.51 5.97 -3.53
C GLU A 124 4.42 6.95 -3.94
N LEU A 125 4.84 8.13 -4.39
CA LEU A 125 4.01 9.20 -4.89
C LEU A 125 4.11 9.25 -6.41
N PHE A 126 2.97 9.15 -7.07
CA PHE A 126 2.84 9.36 -8.51
C PHE A 126 2.21 10.73 -8.75
N SER A 127 2.81 11.55 -9.61
CA SER A 127 2.27 12.88 -9.95
C SER A 127 1.15 12.84 -10.98
N SER A 128 0.90 11.70 -11.62
CA SER A 128 -0.31 11.47 -12.43
C SER A 128 -0.61 9.98 -12.54
N ALA A 129 -1.87 9.64 -12.85
CA ALA A 129 -2.31 8.27 -13.09
C ALA A 129 -1.64 7.60 -14.31
N SER A 130 -1.02 8.39 -15.20
CA SER A 130 -0.30 7.89 -16.39
C SER A 130 1.23 7.85 -16.21
N ASN A 131 1.75 8.35 -15.08
CA ASN A 131 3.19 8.46 -14.89
C ASN A 131 3.78 7.12 -14.43
N SER A 132 4.83 6.68 -15.12
CA SER A 132 5.62 5.51 -14.74
C SER A 132 6.76 5.82 -13.77
N SER A 133 6.97 7.09 -13.44
CA SER A 133 8.01 7.53 -12.50
C SER A 133 7.37 7.89 -11.16
N ALA A 134 7.71 7.11 -10.14
CA ALA A 134 7.27 7.32 -8.77
C ALA A 134 8.38 8.00 -7.95
N GLN A 135 7.99 8.92 -7.08
CA GLN A 135 8.87 9.52 -6.09
C GLN A 135 8.68 8.82 -4.74
N LYS A 136 9.77 8.42 -4.09
CA LYS A 136 9.69 7.75 -2.79
C LYS A 136 9.23 8.70 -1.70
N MET A 137 8.27 8.24 -0.90
CA MET A 137 7.88 8.84 0.37
C MET A 137 8.56 8.08 1.52
N THR A 138 8.76 8.75 2.66
CA THR A 138 9.41 8.12 3.81
C THR A 138 8.37 7.56 4.77
N VAL A 139 8.33 6.24 4.94
CA VAL A 139 7.56 5.60 6.03
C VAL A 139 8.33 5.79 7.34
N VAL A 140 7.81 6.59 8.25
CA VAL A 140 8.48 7.02 9.49
C VAL A 140 8.37 5.96 10.59
N ASN A 141 7.22 5.30 10.66
CA ASN A 141 6.99 4.17 11.55
C ASN A 141 6.19 3.10 10.80
N ASP A 142 6.38 1.85 11.21
CA ASP A 142 5.85 0.69 10.51
C ASP A 142 4.92 -0.14 11.40
N VAL A 143 4.19 -1.08 10.79
CA VAL A 143 3.43 -2.10 11.51
C VAL A 143 4.42 -3.03 12.22
N PRO A 144 4.35 -3.17 13.56
CA PRO A 144 5.31 -3.96 14.32
C PRO A 144 5.33 -5.44 13.91
N GLY A 145 6.52 -5.97 13.64
CA GLY A 145 6.74 -7.37 13.29
C GLY A 145 8.12 -7.60 12.68
N SER A 146 8.28 -8.74 11.99
CA SER A 146 9.54 -9.12 11.34
C SER A 146 9.26 -9.85 10.03
N ASN A 147 9.85 -9.36 8.92
CA ASN A 147 9.72 -9.94 7.57
C ASN A 147 8.26 -10.18 7.13
N GLY A 148 7.38 -9.20 7.28
CA GLY A 148 5.96 -9.37 6.95
C GLY A 148 5.11 -9.92 8.10
N LEU A 149 5.73 -10.52 9.13
CA LEU A 149 5.00 -11.32 10.12
C LEU A 149 4.80 -10.62 11.47
N SER A 150 3.60 -10.73 12.04
CA SER A 150 3.30 -10.39 13.44
C SER A 150 2.25 -11.32 14.05
N GLN A 151 1.99 -11.19 15.36
CA GLN A 151 0.93 -11.94 16.04
C GLN A 151 -0.44 -11.27 15.95
N ALA A 152 -0.53 -10.10 15.31
CA ALA A 152 -1.78 -9.35 15.21
C ALA A 152 -2.76 -10.00 14.24
N LYS A 153 -4.05 -9.85 14.54
CA LYS A 153 -5.18 -10.27 13.70
C LYS A 153 -6.33 -9.31 13.95
N PHE A 154 -7.03 -8.94 12.88
CA PHE A 154 -8.17 -8.03 12.91
C PHE A 154 -7.83 -6.74 13.68
N HIS A 155 -6.65 -6.19 13.39
CA HIS A 155 -6.11 -5.06 14.12
C HIS A 155 -5.74 -3.93 13.17
N GLU A 156 -6.06 -2.71 13.58
CA GLU A 156 -5.72 -1.51 12.86
C GLU A 156 -4.40 -0.95 13.39
N PHE A 157 -3.51 -0.58 12.48
CA PHE A 157 -2.24 0.07 12.78
C PHE A 157 -2.16 1.39 12.05
N ASN A 158 -1.66 2.42 12.74
CA ASN A 158 -1.33 3.69 12.11
C ASN A 158 0.16 3.72 11.76
N ILE A 159 0.44 3.96 10.48
CA ILE A 159 1.77 4.33 10.01
C ILE A 159 1.80 5.80 9.65
N THR A 160 2.94 6.44 9.87
CA THR A 160 3.18 7.83 9.47
C THR A 160 4.01 7.82 8.21
N VAL A 161 3.55 8.54 7.19
CA VAL A 161 4.28 8.71 5.92
C VAL A 161 4.62 10.18 5.73
N LEU A 162 5.90 10.47 5.53
CA LEU A 162 6.43 11.80 5.26
C LEU A 162 6.51 12.02 3.75
N ALA A 163 5.84 13.07 3.28
CA ALA A 163 5.87 13.48 1.91
C ALA A 163 7.23 14.12 1.53
N PRO A 164 7.66 14.03 0.26
CA PRO A 164 8.88 14.68 -0.19
C PRO A 164 8.80 16.20 -0.02
N THR A 165 9.96 16.85 0.05
CA THR A 165 10.04 18.33 0.16
C THR A 165 9.74 19.05 -1.14
N GLU A 166 9.66 18.32 -2.25
CA GLU A 166 9.35 18.84 -3.59
C GLU A 166 8.52 17.81 -4.33
N PHE A 167 7.30 18.18 -4.71
CA PHE A 167 6.42 17.48 -5.66
C PHE A 167 5.38 18.48 -6.17
N ASP A 168 4.80 18.22 -7.33
CA ASP A 168 3.71 19.02 -7.89
C ASP A 168 2.46 18.15 -8.04
N CYS A 169 1.35 18.62 -7.45
CA CYS A 169 0.03 18.01 -7.53
C CYS A 169 -0.87 18.98 -8.31
N SER A 170 -0.53 19.21 -9.57
CA SER A 170 -1.17 20.22 -10.44
C SER A 170 -2.30 19.67 -11.31
N GLU A 171 -2.63 18.38 -11.18
CA GLU A 171 -3.67 17.69 -11.98
C GLU A 171 -4.74 17.05 -11.09
#